data_AF-A0A9D3ZT16-F1
#
_entry.id   AF-A0A9D3ZT16-F1
#
_cell.length_a   1.000
_cell.length_b   1.000
_cell.length_c   1.000
_cell.angle_alpha   90.00
_cell.angle_beta   90.00
_cell.angle_gamma   90.00
#
_symmetry.space_group_name_H-M   'P 1'
#
loop_
_entity.id
_entity.type
_entity.pdbx_description
1 polymer ?
#
loop_
_entity_poly.entity_id
_entity_poly.type
_entity_poly.pdbx_seq_one_letter_code
_entity_poly.pdbx_strand_id
1 'polypeptide(L)'
;MVNAWLIHGDPSIWEDPTEFKPGMFEGSSEEKEGSKFLPFGLGRRACLGATMGLRLVLLALGSAVQWFEWEKVGSAKVDMTPGTGPDLSKATSLEALCSPRPDLTKLLSRLS
;
A
#
# COMPACT_ATOMS: atom_id res chain seq x y z
N MET A 1 16.81 17.32 -8.79
CA MET A 1 15.92 16.54 -7.90
C MET A 1 14.73 16.09 -8.73
N VAL A 2 14.25 14.87 -8.53
CA VAL A 2 13.04 14.35 -9.18
C VAL A 2 11.93 14.32 -8.14
N ASN A 3 10.76 14.87 -8.47
CA ASN A 3 9.60 14.85 -7.57
C ASN A 3 8.74 13.62 -7.89
N ALA A 4 9.00 12.51 -7.18
CA ALA A 4 8.28 11.26 -7.39
C ALA A 4 6.77 11.38 -7.09
N TRP A 5 6.38 12.19 -6.09
CA TRP A 5 4.99 12.43 -5.74
C TRP A 5 4.19 13.01 -6.91
N LEU A 6 4.74 14.03 -7.59
CA LEU A 6 4.10 14.61 -8.77
C LEU A 6 4.00 13.60 -9.92
N ILE A 7 5.03 12.78 -10.14
CA ILE A 7 5.04 11.76 -11.20
C ILE A 7 3.99 10.67 -10.93
N HIS A 8 3.86 10.20 -9.69
CA HIS A 8 2.91 9.16 -9.31
C HIS A 8 1.45 9.65 -9.40
N GLY A 9 1.24 10.95 -9.24
CA GLY A 9 -0.08 11.59 -9.33
C GLY A 9 -0.42 12.19 -10.70
N ASP A 10 0.47 12.07 -11.70
CA ASP A 10 0.31 12.77 -12.98
C ASP A 10 -0.70 12.05 -13.90
N PRO A 11 -1.83 12.69 -14.25
CA PRO A 11 -2.85 12.08 -15.12
C PRO A 11 -2.38 11.91 -16.57
N SER A 12 -1.27 12.54 -16.98
CA SER A 12 -0.67 12.29 -18.30
C SER A 12 0.18 11.01 -18.33
N ILE A 13 0.53 10.47 -17.16
CA ILE A 13 1.35 9.26 -16.98
C ILE A 13 0.48 8.06 -16.58
N TRP A 14 -0.48 8.30 -15.69
CA TRP A 14 -1.36 7.31 -15.08
C TRP A 14 -2.83 7.63 -15.37
N GLU A 15 -3.61 6.62 -15.74
CA GLU A 15 -5.07 6.73 -15.82
C GLU A 15 -5.65 6.69 -14.40
N ASP A 16 -6.52 7.66 -14.08
CA ASP A 16 -7.13 7.82 -12.75
C ASP A 16 -6.14 7.71 -11.56
N PRO A 17 -5.09 8.56 -11.49
CA PRO A 17 -3.99 8.43 -10.53
C PRO A 17 -4.40 8.53 -9.06
N THR A 18 -5.61 9.04 -8.79
CA THR A 18 -6.16 9.17 -7.44
C THR A 18 -7.00 7.97 -7.00
N GLU A 19 -7.25 7.01 -7.88
CA GLU A 19 -8.06 5.82 -7.59
C GLU A 19 -7.17 4.63 -7.22
N PHE A 20 -7.57 3.87 -6.19
CA PHE A 20 -6.84 2.66 -5.79
C PHE A 20 -7.20 1.50 -6.72
N LYS A 21 -6.37 1.27 -7.74
CA LYS A 21 -6.53 0.19 -8.74
C LYS A 21 -5.32 -0.74 -8.76
N PRO A 22 -5.26 -1.79 -7.93
CA PRO A 22 -4.12 -2.72 -7.91
C PRO A 22 -3.80 -3.35 -9.27
N GLY A 23 -4.83 -3.62 -10.08
CA GLY A 23 -4.69 -4.21 -11.41
C GLY A 23 -3.93 -3.36 -12.43
N MET A 24 -3.66 -2.08 -12.15
CA MET A 24 -2.89 -1.22 -13.06
C MET A 24 -1.43 -1.65 -13.25
N PHE A 25 -0.92 -2.48 -12.33
CA PHE A 25 0.42 -3.07 -12.41
C PHE A 25 0.40 -4.49 -13.02
N GLU A 26 -0.75 -5.02 -13.43
CA GLU A 26 -0.81 -6.34 -14.05
C GLU A 26 -0.23 -6.31 -15.47
N GLY A 27 0.69 -7.22 -15.77
CA GLY A 27 1.36 -7.27 -17.08
C GLY A 27 2.38 -6.16 -17.33
N SER A 28 2.60 -5.27 -16.36
CA SER A 28 3.74 -4.37 -16.36
C SER A 28 5.00 -5.09 -15.87
N SER A 29 6.17 -4.63 -16.31
CA SER A 29 7.46 -5.09 -15.78
C SER A 29 8.18 -3.92 -15.14
N GLU A 30 9.00 -4.17 -14.13
CA GLU A 30 9.83 -3.15 -13.47
C GLU A 30 10.67 -2.34 -14.48
N GLU A 31 11.07 -2.97 -15.60
CA GLU A 31 11.77 -2.31 -16.70
C GLU A 31 10.88 -1.36 -17.54
N LYS A 32 9.59 -1.67 -17.70
CA LYS A 32 8.64 -0.85 -18.48
C LYS A 32 8.14 0.37 -17.71
N GLU A 33 8.10 0.29 -16.39
CA GLU A 33 7.64 1.37 -15.50
C GLU A 33 8.76 2.18 -14.86
N GLY A 34 10.03 1.84 -15.14
CA GLY A 34 11.19 2.23 -14.32
C GLY A 34 11.39 3.73 -14.07
N SER A 35 10.75 4.62 -14.84
CA SER A 35 10.73 6.07 -14.59
C SER A 35 9.37 6.63 -14.13
N LYS A 36 8.28 5.88 -14.26
CA LYS A 36 6.90 6.26 -13.89
C LYS A 36 6.56 5.90 -12.45
N PHE A 37 7.11 4.78 -11.94
CA PHE A 37 6.89 4.33 -10.57
C PHE A 37 8.22 4.21 -9.83
N LEU A 38 8.38 4.98 -8.75
CA LEU A 38 9.65 5.22 -8.07
C LEU A 38 9.51 5.18 -6.53
N PRO A 39 8.85 4.17 -5.93
CA PRO A 39 8.62 4.12 -4.48
C PRO A 39 9.92 4.01 -3.67
N PHE A 40 10.98 3.47 -4.27
CA PHE A 40 12.30 3.31 -3.66
C PHE A 40 13.41 4.06 -4.41
N GLY A 41 13.04 4.94 -5.35
CA GLY A 41 14.00 5.58 -6.27
C GLY A 41 14.62 4.62 -7.29
N LEU A 42 15.61 5.11 -8.03
CA LEU A 42 16.28 4.36 -9.12
C LEU A 42 17.79 4.65 -9.16
N GLY A 43 18.58 3.67 -9.61
CA GLY A 43 20.01 3.80 -9.86
C GLY A 43 20.87 3.79 -8.60
N ARG A 44 22.06 4.42 -8.66
CA ARG A 44 23.08 4.34 -7.58
C ARG A 44 22.64 4.89 -6.22
N ARG A 45 21.55 5.68 -6.18
CA ARG A 45 20.98 6.25 -4.94
C ARG A 45 19.58 5.72 -4.65
N ALA A 46 19.21 4.57 -5.23
CA ALA A 46 18.00 3.86 -4.82
C ALA A 46 18.09 3.45 -3.34
N CYS A 47 16.94 3.31 -2.70
CA CYS A 47 16.84 2.97 -1.30
C CYS A 47 17.49 1.60 -1.03
N LEU A 48 18.52 1.59 -0.17
CA LEU A 48 19.21 0.36 0.25
C LEU A 48 18.25 -0.63 0.96
N GLY A 49 17.14 -0.14 1.50
CA GLY A 49 16.13 -0.93 2.19
C GLY A 49 15.00 -1.45 1.30
N ALA A 50 15.00 -1.22 -0.01
CA ALA A 50 13.86 -1.54 -0.89
C ALA A 50 13.39 -3.00 -0.77
N THR A 51 14.30 -3.95 -0.91
CA THR A 51 14.00 -5.39 -0.83
C THR A 51 13.46 -5.79 0.53
N MET A 52 14.04 -5.25 1.62
CA MET A 52 13.57 -5.53 2.98
C MET A 52 12.19 -4.94 3.22
N GLY A 53 11.99 -3.67 2.85
CA GLY A 53 10.72 -2.98 2.98
C GLY A 53 9.59 -3.69 2.25
N LEU A 54 9.82 -4.11 1.00
CA LEU A 54 8.84 -4.86 0.23
C LEU A 54 8.48 -6.21 0.91
N ARG A 55 9.47 -6.96 1.39
CA ARG A 55 9.23 -8.22 2.10
C ARG A 55 8.43 -8.03 3.37
N LEU A 56 8.75 -7.01 4.17
CA LEU A 56 8.04 -6.69 5.40
C LEU A 56 6.59 -6.30 5.12
N VAL A 57 6.36 -5.42 4.13
CA VAL A 57 5.01 -5.00 3.74
C VAL A 57 4.19 -6.17 3.23
N LEU A 58 4.75 -7.02 2.36
CA LEU A 58 4.05 -8.19 1.84
C LEU A 58 3.73 -9.21 2.94
N LEU A 59 4.65 -9.45 3.87
CA LEU A 59 4.43 -10.36 4.99
C LEU A 59 3.35 -9.82 5.93
N ALA A 60 3.42 -8.54 6.30
CA ALA A 60 2.44 -7.91 7.17
C ALA A 60 1.06 -7.87 6.52
N LEU A 61 0.97 -7.47 5.25
CA LEU A 61 -0.28 -7.41 4.49
C LEU A 61 -0.88 -8.80 4.28
N GLY A 62 -0.06 -9.77 3.86
CA GLY A 62 -0.50 -11.16 3.69
C GLY A 62 -1.04 -11.74 4.99
N SER A 63 -0.35 -11.51 6.11
CA SER A 63 -0.82 -11.93 7.44
C SER A 63 -2.11 -11.21 7.84
N ALA A 64 -2.20 -9.90 7.64
CA ALA A 64 -3.39 -9.11 7.95
C ALA A 64 -4.64 -9.58 7.19
N VAL A 65 -4.50 -9.86 5.89
CA VAL A 65 -5.60 -10.31 5.02
C VAL A 65 -5.94 -11.78 5.26
N GLN A 66 -4.95 -12.61 5.57
CA GLN A 66 -5.20 -14.03 5.84
C GLN A 66 -5.92 -14.23 7.18
N TRP A 67 -5.60 -13.44 8.21
CA TRP A 67 -6.07 -13.68 9.57
C TRP A 67 -7.31 -12.89 9.96
N PHE A 68 -7.53 -11.72 9.37
CA PHE A 68 -8.56 -10.80 9.80
C PHE A 68 -9.50 -10.38 8.66
N GLU A 69 -10.79 -10.24 8.99
CA GLU A 69 -11.71 -9.40 8.23
C GLU A 69 -11.60 -7.97 8.75
N TRP A 70 -11.67 -7.00 7.83
CA TRP A 70 -11.48 -5.59 8.12
C TRP A 70 -12.75 -4.80 7.80
N GLU A 71 -13.19 -3.98 8.75
CA GLU A 71 -14.32 -3.08 8.58
C GLU A 71 -13.91 -1.63 8.89
N LYS A 72 -14.43 -0.70 8.11
CA LYS A 72 -14.17 0.72 8.32
C LYS A 72 -15.01 1.24 9.48
N VAL A 73 -14.39 2.04 10.35
CA VAL A 73 -15.12 2.84 11.33
C VAL A 73 -15.78 4.04 10.64
N GLY A 74 -17.11 4.06 10.63
CA GLY A 74 -17.91 5.13 10.03
C GLY A 74 -18.07 5.03 8.51
N SER A 75 -18.92 5.90 7.94
CA SER A 75 -19.34 5.86 6.53
C SER A 75 -18.62 6.86 5.61
N ALA A 76 -17.84 7.80 6.17
CA ALA A 76 -17.08 8.77 5.38
C ALA A 76 -16.04 8.07 4.50
N LYS A 77 -15.47 8.74 3.49
CA LYS A 77 -14.28 8.24 2.77
C LYS A 77 -13.04 8.37 3.65
N VAL A 78 -11.98 7.62 3.36
CA VAL A 78 -10.72 7.74 4.12
C VAL A 78 -10.08 9.05 3.71
N ASP A 79 -9.78 9.91 4.68
CA ASP A 79 -9.03 11.14 4.42
C ASP A 79 -7.56 10.81 4.13
N MET A 80 -7.12 11.12 2.92
CA MET A 80 -5.76 10.87 2.43
C MET A 80 -4.91 12.15 2.40
N THR A 81 -5.38 13.24 3.02
CA THR A 81 -4.62 14.49 3.11
C THR A 81 -3.27 14.22 3.76
N PRO A 82 -2.14 14.65 3.16
CA PRO A 82 -0.82 14.44 3.73
C PRO A 82 -0.63 15.28 5.00
N GLY A 83 0.06 14.71 5.97
CA GLY A 83 0.50 15.41 7.17
C GLY A 83 1.64 16.39 6.88
N THR A 84 2.04 17.14 7.90
CA THR A 84 3.13 18.14 7.79
C THR A 84 4.52 17.58 8.10
N GLY A 85 4.66 16.26 8.17
CA GLY A 85 5.89 15.57 8.56
C GLY A 85 6.93 15.46 7.43
N PRO A 86 8.13 14.95 7.74
CA PRO A 86 9.16 14.65 6.74
C PRO A 86 8.81 13.41 5.88
N ASP A 87 7.82 12.63 6.29
CA ASP A 87 7.24 11.53 5.52
C ASP A 87 5.87 11.92 4.94
N LEU A 88 5.35 11.09 4.05
CA LEU A 88 4.02 11.24 3.45
C LEU A 88 2.97 10.48 4.28
N SER A 89 3.01 10.62 5.61
CA SER A 89 1.94 10.11 6.47
C SER A 89 0.64 10.90 6.25
N LYS A 90 -0.49 10.30 6.63
CA LYS A 90 -1.79 10.97 6.59
C LYS A 90 -1.90 11.99 7.74
N ALA A 91 -2.58 13.11 7.49
CA ALA A 91 -2.89 14.11 8.50
C ALA A 91 -3.80 13.53 9.60
N THR A 92 -4.71 12.64 9.22
CA THR A 92 -5.66 11.98 10.12
C THR A 92 -5.32 10.49 10.22
N SER A 93 -5.33 9.94 11.44
CA SER A 93 -5.11 8.50 11.66
C SER A 93 -6.24 7.67 11.05
N LEU A 94 -5.91 6.48 10.53
CA LEU A 94 -6.92 5.55 10.05
C LEU A 94 -7.40 4.68 11.21
N GLU A 95 -8.72 4.63 11.39
CA GLU A 95 -9.38 3.70 12.32
C GLU A 95 -10.10 2.60 11.53
N ALA A 96 -9.88 1.36 11.93
CA ALA A 96 -10.50 0.18 11.36
C ALA A 96 -10.74 -0.87 12.44
N LEU A 97 -11.82 -1.62 12.32
CA LEU A 97 -12.10 -2.78 13.14
C LEU A 97 -11.50 -4.02 12.45
N CYS A 98 -10.78 -4.84 13.20
CA CYS A 98 -10.29 -6.13 12.73
C CYS A 98 -10.92 -7.25 13.56
N SER A 99 -11.50 -8.24 12.87
CA SER A 99 -12.07 -9.44 13.52
C SER A 99 -11.41 -10.69 12.94
N PRO A 100 -11.10 -11.72 13.76
CA PRO A 100 -10.56 -12.97 13.25
C PRO A 100 -11.47 -13.58 12.18
N ARG A 101 -10.89 -14.12 11.10
CA ARG A 101 -11.70 -14.77 10.06
C ARG A 101 -12.46 -15.97 10.64
N PRO A 102 -13.76 -16.14 10.35
CA PRO A 102 -14.55 -17.24 10.89
C PRO A 102 -13.96 -18.62 10.58
N ASP A 103 -13.41 -18.80 9.37
CA ASP A 103 -12.86 -20.09 8.94
C ASP A 103 -11.58 -20.48 9.68
N LEU A 104 -10.75 -19.50 10.05
CA LEU A 104 -9.61 -19.74 10.93
C LEU A 104 -10.05 -20.08 12.35
N THR A 105 -11.07 -19.39 12.85
CA THR A 105 -11.62 -19.67 14.19
C THR A 105 -12.13 -21.12 14.28
N LYS A 106 -12.84 -21.59 13.24
CA LYS A 106 -13.28 -23.00 13.12
C LYS A 106 -12.12 -23.99 13.03
N LEU A 107 -11.03 -23.63 12.35
CA LEU A 107 -9.86 -24.50 12.22
C LEU A 107 -9.11 -24.61 13.55
N LEU A 108 -8.93 -23.48 14.24
CA LEU A 108 -8.25 -23.44 15.54
C LEU A 108 -9.04 -24.19 16.61
N SER A 109 -10.37 -24.09 16.62
CA SER A 109 -11.21 -24.85 17.55
C SER A 109 -11.19 -26.37 17.33
N ARG A 110 -10.66 -26.85 16.19
CA ARG A 110 -10.47 -28.28 15.90
C ARG A 110 -9.10 -28.81 16.31
N LEU A 111 -8.17 -27.91 16.65
CA LEU A 111 -6.80 -28.24 17.09
C LEU A 111 -6.64 -28.17 18.60
N SER A 112 -7.64 -27.64 19.32
CA SER A 112 -7.72 -27.56 20.78
C SER A 112 -8.42 -28.75 21.41
#